data_AF-A0A929SQ74-F1
#
_entry.id   AF-A0A929SQ74-F1
#
_cell.length_a   1.000
_cell.length_b   1.000
_cell.length_c   1.000
_cell.angle_alpha   90.00
_cell.angle_beta   90.00
_cell.angle_gamma   90.00
#
_symmetry.space_group_name_H-M   'P 1'
#
loop_
_entity.id
_entity.type
_entity.pdbx_description
1 polymer ?
#
loop_
_entity_poly.entity_id
_entity_poly.type
_entity_poly.pdbx_seq_one_letter_code
_entity_poly.pdbx_strand_id
1 'polypeptide(L)'
;MGNKRIIMSELKYRVSEFKNKINYLKCKYNDLKISYDFKILENLINLDKQEFENLLDSLLYFQKILYMNVKLKEMNFKYRLWKIHLKGNNLYFISENNYLNKKAKIIINLLSKDKEVIISDI
;
A
#
# COMPACT_ATOMS: atom_id res chain seq x y z
N MET A 1 -0.50 -1.20 25.96
CA MET A 1 -0.15 -0.12 24.99
C MET A 1 -1.05 1.07 25.29
N GLY A 2 -0.50 2.15 25.81
CA GLY A 2 -1.28 3.32 26.24
C GLY A 2 -1.97 4.01 25.05
N ASN A 3 -3.19 4.48 25.27
CA ASN A 3 -3.97 5.25 24.28
C ASN A 3 -3.17 6.50 23.86
N LYS A 4 -2.40 6.40 22.77
CA LYS A 4 -1.85 7.56 22.06
C LYS A 4 -3.05 8.34 21.50
N ARG A 5 -3.48 9.38 22.22
CA ARG A 5 -4.45 10.35 21.70
C ARG A 5 -3.75 11.16 20.62
N ILE A 6 -3.85 10.73 19.37
CA ILE A 6 -3.57 11.59 18.23
C ILE A 6 -4.59 12.72 18.24
N ILE A 7 -4.10 13.95 18.09
CA ILE A 7 -4.95 15.12 17.99
C ILE A 7 -5.72 15.04 16.67
N MET A 8 -7.00 15.41 16.65
CA MET A 8 -7.84 15.38 15.45
C MET A 8 -7.19 16.08 14.24
N SER A 9 -6.43 17.14 14.48
CA SER A 9 -5.66 17.85 13.44
C SER A 9 -4.61 16.96 12.78
N GLU A 10 -3.88 16.16 13.55
CA GLU A 10 -2.87 15.23 13.02
C GLU A 10 -3.54 14.09 12.24
N LEU A 11 -4.67 13.53 12.70
CA LEU A 11 -5.40 12.53 11.92
C LEU A 11 -5.90 13.11 10.58
N LYS A 12 -6.45 14.32 10.58
CA LYS A 12 -6.87 15.02 9.35
C LYS A 12 -5.70 15.20 8.39
N TYR A 13 -4.54 15.62 8.90
CA TYR A 13 -3.31 15.74 8.12
C TYR A 13 -2.91 14.39 7.51
N ARG A 14 -2.85 13.33 8.32
CA ARG A 14 -2.47 11.98 7.86
C ARG A 14 -3.39 11.44 6.77
N VAL A 15 -4.70 11.61 6.95
CA VAL A 15 -5.70 11.21 5.94
C VAL A 15 -5.53 12.01 4.64
N SER A 16 -5.29 13.32 4.75
CA SER A 16 -5.04 14.19 3.60
C SER A 16 -3.81 13.73 2.82
N GLU A 17 -2.68 13.54 3.50
CA GLU A 17 -1.43 13.13 2.87
C GLU A 17 -1.53 11.74 2.23
N PHE A 18 -2.15 10.78 2.92
CA PHE A 18 -2.41 9.46 2.35
C PHE A 18 -3.21 9.56 1.05
N LYS A 19 -4.33 10.30 1.05
CA LYS A 19 -5.16 10.49 -0.14
C LYS A 19 -4.40 11.22 -1.25
N ASN A 20 -3.57 12.20 -0.91
CA ASN A 20 -2.74 12.92 -1.87
C ASN A 20 -1.75 11.97 -2.57
N LYS A 21 -1.08 11.08 -1.83
CA LYS A 21 -0.17 10.07 -2.42
C LYS A 21 -0.92 9.08 -3.31
N ILE A 22 -2.10 8.62 -2.90
CA ILE A 22 -2.92 7.72 -3.74
C ILE A 22 -3.36 8.43 -5.03
N ASN A 23 -3.84 9.67 -4.93
CA ASN A 23 -4.25 10.45 -6.11
C ASN A 23 -3.06 10.70 -7.03
N TYR A 24 -1.90 11.05 -6.48
CA TYR A 24 -0.66 11.18 -7.25
C TYR A 24 -0.33 9.92 -8.03
N LEU A 25 -0.38 8.74 -7.38
CA LEU A 25 -0.12 7.46 -8.06
C LEU A 25 -1.09 7.22 -9.21
N LYS A 26 -2.40 7.47 -9.00
CA LYS A 26 -3.43 7.30 -10.04
C LYS A 26 -3.23 8.26 -11.23
N CYS A 27 -2.91 9.53 -10.96
CA CYS A 27 -2.72 10.53 -12.01
C CYS A 27 -1.40 10.38 -12.77
N LYS A 28 -0.32 9.97 -12.08
CA LYS A 28 1.00 9.82 -12.72
C LYS A 28 1.13 8.50 -13.46
N TYR A 29 0.46 7.45 -12.99
CA TYR A 29 0.52 6.11 -13.55
C TYR A 29 -0.89 5.66 -13.94
N ASN A 30 -1.40 6.17 -15.07
CA ASN A 30 -2.79 5.95 -15.50
C ASN A 30 -3.19 4.47 -15.66
N ASP A 31 -2.23 3.59 -15.94
CA ASP A 31 -2.44 2.14 -16.04
C ASP A 31 -2.63 1.46 -14.67
N LEU A 32 -2.17 2.11 -13.60
CA LEU A 32 -2.15 1.56 -12.25
C LEU A 32 -3.50 1.74 -11.57
N LYS A 33 -4.20 0.63 -11.38
CA LYS A 33 -5.51 0.61 -10.71
C LYS A 33 -5.32 0.33 -9.23
N ILE A 34 -5.65 1.31 -8.39
CA ILE A 34 -5.52 1.21 -6.92
C ILE A 34 -6.87 1.46 -6.26
N SER A 35 -7.23 0.59 -5.32
CA SER A 35 -8.29 0.81 -4.35
C SER A 35 -7.77 0.53 -2.93
N TYR A 36 -8.47 1.05 -1.93
CA TYR A 36 -8.17 0.80 -0.53
C TYR A 36 -9.49 0.74 0.26
N ASP A 37 -9.50 -0.05 1.33
CA ASP A 37 -10.63 -0.12 2.27
C ASP A 37 -10.62 1.10 3.19
N PHE A 38 -11.78 1.67 3.54
CA PHE A 38 -11.88 2.80 4.46
C PHE A 38 -11.18 2.56 5.81
N LYS A 39 -11.14 1.30 6.28
CA LYS A 39 -10.41 0.89 7.49
C LYS A 39 -8.93 1.29 7.49
N ILE A 40 -8.32 1.48 6.32
CA ILE A 40 -6.93 2.00 6.27
C ILE A 40 -6.83 3.38 6.90
N LEU A 41 -7.83 4.25 6.68
CA LEU A 41 -7.84 5.62 7.16
C LEU A 41 -7.97 5.66 8.69
N GLU A 42 -8.78 4.77 9.25
CA GLU A 42 -8.88 4.58 10.70
C GLU A 42 -7.57 4.07 11.27
N ASN A 43 -6.93 3.10 10.61
CA ASN A 43 -5.66 2.51 11.08
C ASN A 43 -4.47 3.48 11.01
N LEU A 44 -4.56 4.60 10.29
CA LEU A 44 -3.51 5.63 10.29
C LEU A 44 -3.27 6.21 11.69
N ILE A 45 -4.27 6.15 12.59
CA ILE A 45 -4.14 6.64 13.95
C ILE A 45 -3.17 5.80 14.80
N ASN A 46 -2.97 4.53 14.41
CA ASN A 46 -2.18 3.58 15.19
C ASN A 46 -0.68 3.67 14.86
N LEU A 47 -0.32 4.33 13.76
CA LEU A 47 1.07 4.50 13.36
C LEU A 47 1.74 5.59 14.20
N ASP A 48 2.99 5.40 14.59
CA ASP A 48 3.81 6.51 15.01
C ASP A 48 4.17 7.42 13.82
N LYS A 49 4.87 8.54 14.11
CA LYS A 49 5.24 9.50 13.07
C LYS A 49 6.16 8.86 12.01
N GLN A 50 7.15 8.06 12.44
CA GLN A 50 8.11 7.45 11.52
C GLN A 50 7.46 6.38 10.65
N GLU A 51 6.59 5.56 11.23
CA GLU A 51 5.79 4.56 10.51
C GLU A 51 4.85 5.22 9.49
N PHE A 52 4.27 6.38 9.82
CA PHE A 52 3.45 7.14 8.90
C PHE A 52 4.26 7.74 7.74
N GLU A 53 5.44 8.32 7.98
CA GLU A 53 6.32 8.77 6.89
C GLU A 53 6.75 7.58 6.01
N ASN A 54 7.09 6.45 6.63
CA ASN A 54 7.45 5.23 5.92
C ASN A 54 6.29 4.67 5.09
N LEU A 55 5.04 4.84 5.53
CA LEU A 55 3.84 4.51 4.76
C LEU A 55 3.79 5.35 3.48
N LEU A 56 3.95 6.68 3.58
CA LEU A 56 3.93 7.58 2.42
C LEU A 56 5.03 7.25 1.41
N ASP A 57 6.25 6.97 1.89
CA ASP A 57 7.37 6.52 1.05
C ASP A 57 7.06 5.18 0.39
N SER A 58 6.48 4.24 1.13
CA SER A 58 6.15 2.90 0.62
C SER A 58 5.08 2.93 -0.47
N LEU A 59 4.12 3.85 -0.37
CA LEU A 59 3.14 4.08 -1.44
C LEU A 59 3.81 4.53 -2.74
N LEU A 60 4.80 5.43 -2.68
CA LEU A 60 5.55 5.84 -3.86
C LEU A 60 6.46 4.72 -4.39
N TYR A 61 7.06 3.95 -3.49
CA TYR A 61 7.95 2.85 -3.83
C TYR A 61 7.23 1.65 -4.45
N PHE A 62 5.96 1.44 -4.13
CA PHE A 62 5.12 0.38 -4.70
C PHE A 62 5.18 0.35 -6.24
N GLN A 63 5.15 1.51 -6.90
CA GLN A 63 5.30 1.57 -8.35
C GLN A 63 6.65 1.00 -8.80
N LYS A 64 7.76 1.31 -8.12
CA LYS A 64 9.07 0.75 -8.47
C LYS A 64 9.07 -0.78 -8.36
N ILE A 65 8.45 -1.34 -7.31
CA ILE A 65 8.33 -2.80 -7.14
C ILE A 65 7.59 -3.42 -8.33
N LEU A 66 6.45 -2.85 -8.72
CA LEU A 66 5.64 -3.36 -9.82
C LEU A 66 6.40 -3.42 -11.15
N TYR A 67 7.24 -2.44 -11.43
CA TYR A 67 7.95 -2.34 -12.71
C TYR A 67 9.27 -3.12 -12.72
N MET A 68 9.93 -3.24 -11.57
CA MET A 68 11.24 -3.91 -11.48
C MET A 68 11.12 -5.41 -11.17
N ASN A 69 10.05 -5.86 -10.53
CA ASN A 69 9.88 -7.28 -10.24
C ASN A 69 9.51 -8.04 -11.52
N VAL A 70 10.43 -8.89 -11.99
CA VAL A 70 10.30 -9.66 -13.25
C VAL A 70 9.01 -10.49 -13.29
N LYS A 71 8.70 -11.22 -12.20
CA LYS A 71 7.51 -12.08 -12.14
C LYS A 71 6.21 -11.29 -12.22
N LEU A 72 6.12 -10.15 -11.52
CA LEU A 72 4.94 -9.29 -11.59
C LEU A 72 4.73 -8.70 -12.99
N LYS A 73 5.83 -8.38 -13.68
CA LYS A 73 5.82 -7.87 -15.06
C LYS A 73 5.35 -8.94 -16.04
N GLU A 74 5.95 -10.14 -16.01
CA GLU A 74 5.59 -11.27 -16.88
C GLU A 74 4.12 -11.67 -16.73
N MET A 75 3.61 -11.66 -15.50
CA MET A 75 2.21 -11.98 -15.21
C MET A 75 1.26 -10.79 -15.37
N ASN A 76 1.73 -9.67 -15.93
CA ASN A 76 0.93 -8.48 -16.23
C ASN A 76 0.17 -7.87 -15.05
N PHE A 77 0.68 -8.00 -13.82
CA PHE A 77 0.02 -7.48 -12.63
C PHE A 77 -0.06 -5.94 -12.60
N LYS A 78 0.76 -5.23 -13.38
CA LYS A 78 0.70 -3.75 -13.46
C LYS A 78 -0.67 -3.21 -13.88
N TYR A 79 -1.42 -3.98 -14.68
CA TYR A 79 -2.74 -3.59 -15.20
C TYR A 79 -3.91 -4.08 -14.34
N ARG A 80 -3.61 -4.83 -13.27
CA ARG A 80 -4.63 -5.40 -12.39
C ARG A 80 -4.97 -4.42 -11.27
N LEU A 81 -6.14 -4.62 -10.66
CA LEU A 81 -6.55 -3.85 -9.51
C LEU A 81 -5.73 -4.28 -8.29
N TRP A 82 -5.05 -3.33 -7.66
CA TRP A 82 -4.34 -3.50 -6.40
C TRP A 82 -5.15 -2.93 -5.25
N LYS A 83 -5.48 -3.78 -4.30
CA LYS A 83 -6.15 -3.42 -3.04
C LYS A 83 -5.10 -3.18 -1.97
N ILE A 84 -5.17 -2.03 -1.31
CA ILE A 84 -4.27 -1.65 -0.23
C ILE A 84 -4.91 -1.93 1.12
N HIS A 85 -4.17 -2.59 2.01
CA HIS A 85 -4.56 -2.83 3.39
C HIS A 85 -3.43 -2.47 4.34
N LEU A 86 -3.78 -1.98 5.53
CA LEU A 86 -2.85 -1.70 6.61
C LEU A 86 -3.27 -2.51 7.84
N LYS A 87 -2.37 -3.34 8.37
CA LYS A 87 -2.61 -4.15 9.58
C LYS A 87 -1.36 -4.13 10.46
N GLY A 88 -1.49 -3.51 11.64
CA GLY A 88 -0.33 -3.20 12.48
C GLY A 88 0.68 -2.39 11.68
N ASN A 89 1.94 -2.84 11.68
CA ASN A 89 3.04 -2.16 11.02
C ASN A 89 3.25 -2.63 9.57
N ASN A 90 2.35 -3.45 9.03
CA ASN A 90 2.52 -3.99 7.69
C ASN A 90 1.53 -3.36 6.71
N LEU A 91 2.07 -2.82 5.63
CA LEU A 91 1.34 -2.37 4.45
C LEU A 91 1.28 -3.51 3.44
N TYR A 92 0.09 -3.80 2.96
CA TYR A 92 -0.17 -4.86 2.00
C TYR A 92 -0.75 -4.28 0.72
N PHE A 93 -0.19 -4.70 -0.41
CA PHE A 93 -0.79 -4.53 -1.73
C PHE A 93 -1.15 -5.92 -2.23
N ILE A 94 -2.43 -6.13 -2.55
CA ILE A 94 -2.93 -7.43 -3.00
C ILE A 94 -3.61 -7.26 -4.35
N SER A 95 -3.26 -8.11 -5.31
CA SER A 95 -3.92 -8.16 -6.61
C SER A 95 -4.15 -9.60 -7.03
N GLU A 96 -5.26 -9.83 -7.71
CA GLU A 96 -5.66 -11.12 -8.24
C GLU A 96 -5.73 -11.01 -9.77
N ASN A 97 -5.16 -11.99 -10.44
CA ASN A 97 -5.19 -12.16 -11.88
C ASN A 97 -5.91 -13.47 -12.20
N ASN A 98 -7.24 -13.41 -12.21
CA ASN A 98 -8.12 -14.57 -12.42
C ASN A 98 -7.87 -15.27 -13.77
N TYR A 99 -7.37 -14.55 -14.78
CA TYR A 99 -7.01 -15.14 -16.08
C TYR A 99 -5.85 -16.13 -15.97
N LEU A 100 -4.92 -15.90 -15.03
CA LEU A 100 -3.78 -16.78 -14.78
C LEU A 100 -3.97 -17.65 -13.53
N ASN A 101 -5.13 -17.53 -12.87
CA ASN A 101 -5.39 -18.08 -11.55
C ASN A 101 -4.29 -17.77 -10.51
N LYS A 102 -3.72 -16.55 -10.56
CA LYS A 102 -2.62 -16.13 -9.66
C LYS A 102 -3.01 -14.95 -8.80
N LYS A 103 -2.48 -14.94 -7.58
CA LYS A 103 -2.55 -13.82 -6.63
C LYS A 103 -1.15 -13.29 -6.36
N ALA A 104 -1.00 -11.97 -6.43
CA ALA A 104 0.20 -11.27 -6.00
C ALA A 104 -0.05 -10.53 -4.70
N LYS A 105 0.92 -10.60 -3.78
CA LYS A 105 0.93 -9.88 -2.51
C LYS A 105 2.29 -9.24 -2.32
N ILE A 106 2.30 -7.92 -2.17
CA ILE A 106 3.48 -7.16 -1.76
C ILE A 106 3.27 -6.76 -0.31
N ILE A 107 4.22 -7.09 0.54
CA ILE A 107 4.22 -6.77 1.97
C ILE A 107 5.37 -5.84 2.23
N ILE A 108 5.10 -4.72 2.90
CA ILE A 108 6.12 -3.79 3.35
C ILE A 108 5.96 -3.57 4.85
N ASN A 109 6.99 -3.90 5.62
CA ASN A 109 7.03 -3.58 7.04
C ASN A 109 7.41 -2.11 7.20
N LEU A 110 6.52 -1.31 7.79
CA LEU A 110 6.69 0.14 7.96
C LEU A 110 7.71 0.50 9.03
N LEU A 111 8.07 -0.43 9.92
CA LEU A 111 9.09 -0.23 10.95
C LEU A 111 10.48 -0.56 10.40
N SER A 112 10.67 -1.77 9.85
CA SER A 112 11.97 -2.24 9.34
C SER A 112 12.25 -1.84 7.89
N LYS A 113 11.22 -1.42 7.14
CA LYS A 113 11.26 -1.18 5.68
C LYS A 113 11.54 -2.43 4.85
N ASP A 114 11.47 -3.62 5.45
CA ASP A 114 11.58 -4.89 4.73
C ASP A 114 10.44 -5.05 3.73
N LYS A 115 10.74 -5.73 2.63
CA LYS A 115 9.83 -5.87 1.49
C LYS A 115 9.81 -7.31 1.03
N GLU A 116 8.61 -7.83 0.85
CA GLU A 116 8.39 -9.17 0.36
C GLU A 116 7.39 -9.16 -0.79
N VAL A 117 7.67 -9.94 -1.83
CA VAL A 117 6.77 -10.14 -2.97
C VAL A 117 6.46 -11.61 -3.06
N ILE A 118 5.20 -11.95 -2.87
CA ILE A 118 4.68 -13.32 -2.91
C ILE A 118 3.73 -13.44 -4.09
N ILE A 119 3.85 -14.52 -4.85
CA ILE A 119 2.90 -14.91 -5.88
C ILE A 119 2.43 -16.33 -5.56
N SER A 120 1.12 -16.55 -5.51
CA SER A 120 0.50 -17.84 -5.22
C SER A 120 -0.61 -18.14 -6.22
N ASP A 121 -1.05 -19.39 -6.26
CA ASP A 121 -2.32 -19.76 -6.89
C ASP A 121 -3.52 -19.20 -6.10
N ILE A 122 -4.66 -19.04 -6.78
CA ILE A 122 -5.98 -18.70 -6.21
C ILE A 122 -6.80 -19.98 -6.05
#